data_AF-A0A928V1F9-F1
#
_entry.id   AF-A0A928V1F9-F1
#
_cell.length_a   1.000
_cell.length_b   1.000
_cell.length_c   1.000
_cell.angle_alpha   90.00
_cell.angle_beta   90.00
_cell.angle_gamma   90.00
#
_symmetry.space_group_name_H-M   'P 1'
#
loop_
_entity.id
_entity.type
_entity.pdbx_description
1 polymer ?
#
loop_
_entity_poly.entity_id
_entity_poly.type
_entity_poly.pdbx_seq_one_letter_code
_entity_poly.pdbx_strand_id
1 'polypeptide(L)'
;MALQCGIVGLPNVGKSTLFNCLSNAKAQAANFPFCTIEPNIGVITVPDERLNKLAELVVPQKVVPNTIEIVDIAGLVKGASKGEGLGNQFLGNIRATNAIIHVLRCFDDGNVIHVDGSVDPIRDKEIIDTELQLKDLDTVVKRIQKVEKMAKTGGDKDAKKTFEILSVVKAHLESGKSARTSPISEEDFEFIEDLSLLTIKPVLYVCNVDEGSVVDGNDYVNRVKEAVKEENAEVLIISAQIESEIAGLDSYEERQLFLDDLGLTESGVHKLIRAAYSLLDLATYFTAGVQEVRAWTIEKGFTAPQAAGVIHTDFEKGFIRAEVIKYADFVELGSEAAVKEAGKLSVEGKTYVVEDGDIMHFRFNV
;
A
#
# COMPACT_ATOMS: atom_id res chain seq x y z
N MET A 1 12.66 3.64 -4.83
CA MET A 1 11.98 4.58 -3.92
C MET A 1 11.29 3.77 -2.85
N ALA A 2 11.10 4.32 -1.65
CA ALA A 2 10.34 3.64 -0.61
C ALA A 2 8.86 3.54 -1.03
N LEU A 3 8.21 2.44 -0.67
CA LEU A 3 6.80 2.20 -0.96
C LEU A 3 5.95 3.01 0.01
N GLN A 4 5.07 3.85 -0.53
CA GLN A 4 4.29 4.81 0.25
C GLN A 4 2.80 4.54 0.17
N CYS A 5 2.12 4.44 1.31
CA CYS A 5 0.66 4.42 1.39
C CYS A 5 0.17 5.73 2.02
N GLY A 6 -0.67 6.48 1.31
CA GLY A 6 -1.23 7.74 1.80
C GLY A 6 -2.52 7.52 2.58
N ILE A 7 -2.55 7.94 3.84
CA ILE A 7 -3.80 7.97 4.61
C ILE A 7 -4.58 9.23 4.27
N VAL A 8 -5.80 9.05 3.77
CA VAL A 8 -6.73 10.12 3.42
C VAL A 8 -8.03 9.96 4.20
N GLY A 9 -8.75 11.08 4.37
CA GLY A 9 -10.03 11.11 5.04
C GLY A 9 -10.46 12.54 5.30
N LEU A 10 -11.76 12.75 5.53
CA LEU A 10 -12.27 14.04 5.95
C LEU A 10 -11.77 14.39 7.36
N PRO A 11 -11.85 15.67 7.78
CA PRO A 11 -11.58 16.04 9.16
C PRO A 11 -12.43 15.23 10.17
N ASN A 12 -11.84 14.94 11.33
CA ASN A 12 -12.51 14.26 12.46
C ASN A 12 -12.99 12.82 12.22
N VAL A 13 -12.41 12.10 11.24
CA VAL A 13 -12.71 10.68 11.00
C VAL A 13 -11.82 9.69 11.79
N GLY A 14 -10.85 10.20 12.56
CA GLY A 14 -9.88 9.38 13.31
C GLY A 14 -8.54 9.13 12.60
N LYS A 15 -8.30 9.79 11.45
CA LYS A 15 -7.07 9.69 10.64
C LYS A 15 -5.79 9.89 11.46
N SER A 16 -5.67 11.00 12.19
CA SER A 16 -4.47 11.32 12.96
C SER A 16 -4.25 10.37 14.14
N THR A 17 -5.33 9.92 14.78
CA THR A 17 -5.25 8.89 15.84
C THR A 17 -4.69 7.59 15.27
N LEU A 18 -5.22 7.13 14.14
CA LEU A 18 -4.75 5.91 13.47
C LEU A 18 -3.29 6.04 13.02
N PHE A 19 -2.90 7.18 12.43
CA PHE A 19 -1.52 7.47 12.04
C PHE A 19 -0.56 7.43 13.24
N ASN A 20 -0.96 7.98 14.39
CA ASN A 20 -0.15 7.95 15.61
C ASN A 20 0.01 6.53 16.15
N CYS A 21 -1.03 5.70 16.08
CA CYS A 21 -0.93 4.29 16.48
C CYS A 21 0.02 3.52 15.56
N LEU A 22 -0.03 3.80 14.25
CA LEU A 22 0.85 3.23 13.23
C LEU A 22 2.31 3.66 13.41
N SER A 23 2.58 4.94 13.70
CA SER A 23 3.95 5.45 13.87
C SER A 23 4.57 5.02 15.22
N ASN A 24 3.75 4.87 16.26
CA ASN A 24 4.20 4.38 17.57
C ASN A 24 4.50 2.87 17.60
N ALA A 25 4.15 2.10 16.57
CA ALA A 25 4.47 0.67 16.43
C ALA A 25 5.98 0.38 16.19
N LYS A 26 6.86 1.27 16.66
CA LYS A 26 8.32 1.36 16.48
C LYS A 26 8.77 1.75 15.07
N ALA A 27 8.71 3.05 14.79
CA ALA A 27 9.84 3.75 14.19
C ALA A 27 10.09 5.06 14.92
N GLN A 28 11.34 5.30 15.30
CA GLN A 28 11.79 6.62 15.72
C GLN A 28 11.60 7.57 14.55
N ALA A 29 10.51 8.35 14.58
CA ALA A 29 10.38 9.51 13.73
C ALA A 29 11.52 10.46 14.08
N ALA A 30 12.55 10.51 13.23
CA ALA A 30 13.53 11.57 13.28
C ALA A 30 12.79 12.88 12.99
N ASN A 31 12.58 13.69 14.04
CA ASN A 31 12.10 15.05 13.89
C ASN A 31 13.10 15.81 13.03
N PHE A 32 12.77 16.06 11.76
CA PHE A 32 13.44 17.09 10.97
C PHE A 32 12.77 18.42 11.32
N PRO A 33 13.44 19.28 12.09
CA PRO A 33 12.89 20.58 12.40
C PRO A 33 13.12 21.44 11.16
N PHE A 34 12.05 21.82 10.46
CA PHE A 34 11.80 23.17 9.92
C PHE A 34 10.61 23.11 8.94
N CYS A 35 9.52 23.79 9.32
CA CYS A 35 8.39 24.25 8.50
C CYS A 35 7.30 23.22 8.10
N THR A 36 6.10 23.46 8.64
CA THR A 36 4.79 22.91 8.30
C THR A 36 4.41 23.07 6.82
N ILE A 37 4.93 22.19 5.94
CA ILE A 37 4.50 21.99 4.54
C ILE A 37 4.61 20.50 4.13
N GLU A 38 5.56 19.74 4.71
CA GLU A 38 5.77 18.33 4.37
C GLU A 38 4.79 17.39 5.11
N PRO A 39 4.26 16.34 4.45
CA PRO A 39 3.36 15.39 5.10
C PRO A 39 4.09 14.62 6.21
N ASN A 40 3.38 14.20 7.25
CA ASN A 40 3.98 13.35 8.28
C ASN A 40 4.21 11.96 7.69
N ILE A 41 5.44 11.47 7.75
CA ILE A 41 5.81 10.13 7.25
C ILE A 41 6.17 9.25 8.45
N GLY A 42 5.51 8.10 8.57
CA GLY A 42 5.84 7.04 9.51
C GLY A 42 6.39 5.83 8.77
N VAL A 43 7.52 5.30 9.21
CA VAL A 43 8.05 4.03 8.67
C VAL A 43 7.52 2.89 9.53
N ILE A 44 7.01 1.83 8.92
CA ILE A 44 6.42 0.71 9.66
C ILE A 44 6.99 -0.60 9.16
N THR A 45 7.37 -1.48 10.09
CA THR A 45 7.80 -2.84 9.76
C THR A 45 6.61 -3.71 9.41
N VAL A 46 6.71 -4.45 8.29
CA VAL A 46 5.68 -5.40 7.86
C VAL A 46 5.84 -6.70 8.66
N PRO A 47 4.83 -7.14 9.41
CA PRO A 47 4.86 -8.43 10.10
C PRO A 47 4.86 -9.58 9.08
N ASP A 48 5.86 -10.47 9.16
CA ASP A 48 5.94 -11.67 8.33
C ASP A 48 6.38 -12.87 9.18
N GLU A 49 5.48 -13.83 9.38
CA GLU A 49 5.74 -15.05 10.16
C GLU A 49 6.85 -15.90 9.54
N ARG A 50 7.03 -15.81 8.21
CA ARG A 50 8.07 -16.55 7.51
C ARG A 50 9.45 -16.09 7.94
N LEU A 51 9.63 -14.78 8.09
CA LEU A 51 10.86 -14.17 8.57
C LEU A 51 11.19 -14.62 10.00
N ASN A 52 10.19 -14.63 10.88
CA ASN A 52 10.34 -15.11 12.26
C ASN A 52 10.79 -16.58 12.27
N LYS A 53 10.15 -17.42 11.44
CA LYS A 53 10.51 -18.83 11.35
C LYS A 53 11.93 -19.06 10.83
N LEU A 54 12.37 -18.28 9.85
CA LEU A 54 13.75 -18.32 9.36
C LEU A 54 14.74 -17.88 10.45
N ALA A 55 14.41 -16.86 11.23
CA ALA A 55 15.23 -16.41 12.34
C ALA A 55 15.36 -17.48 13.44
N GLU A 56 14.31 -18.23 13.74
CA GLU A 56 14.35 -19.37 14.67
C GLU A 56 15.32 -20.47 14.21
N LEU A 57 15.30 -20.79 12.90
CA LEU A 57 16.11 -21.86 12.32
C LEU A 57 17.58 -21.46 12.15
N VAL A 58 17.82 -20.23 11.69
CA VAL A 58 19.16 -19.73 11.32
C VAL A 58 19.92 -19.14 12.51
N VAL A 59 19.19 -18.59 13.49
CA VAL A 59 19.73 -17.88 14.66
C VAL A 59 20.72 -16.76 14.24
N PRO A 60 20.25 -15.77 13.45
CA PRO A 60 21.13 -14.72 12.93
C PRO A 60 21.50 -13.69 14.01
N GLN A 61 22.56 -12.93 13.77
CA GLN A 61 22.90 -11.75 14.60
C GLN A 61 21.87 -10.64 14.47
N LYS A 62 21.16 -10.57 13.33
CA LYS A 62 20.17 -9.53 13.02
C LYS A 62 19.03 -10.07 12.18
N VAL A 63 17.81 -9.60 12.45
CA VAL A 63 16.62 -9.83 11.63
C VAL A 63 16.17 -8.50 11.06
N VAL A 64 15.99 -8.41 9.74
CA VAL A 64 15.55 -7.19 9.05
C VAL A 64 14.26 -7.43 8.29
N PRO A 65 13.12 -6.94 8.80
CA PRO A 65 11.84 -7.03 8.10
C PRO A 65 11.75 -6.01 6.96
N ASN A 66 10.78 -6.23 6.08
CA ASN A 66 10.37 -5.23 5.11
C ASN A 66 9.74 -4.03 5.84
N THR A 67 9.81 -2.86 5.22
CA THR A 67 9.19 -1.64 5.73
C THR A 67 8.34 -0.96 4.68
N ILE A 68 7.24 -0.37 5.10
CA ILE A 68 6.43 0.55 4.29
C ILE A 68 6.43 1.94 4.91
N GLU A 69 6.31 2.96 4.08
CA GLU A 69 6.10 4.33 4.53
C GLU A 69 4.60 4.63 4.51
N ILE A 70 4.07 5.07 5.64
CA ILE A 70 2.72 5.59 5.76
C ILE A 70 2.82 7.11 5.77
N VAL A 71 2.07 7.75 4.89
CA VAL A 71 2.07 9.20 4.72
C VAL A 71 0.74 9.75 5.21
N ASP A 72 0.74 10.57 6.26
CA ASP A 72 -0.46 11.27 6.72
C ASP A 72 -0.76 12.43 5.77
N ILE A 73 -1.74 12.25 4.90
CA ILE A 73 -2.16 13.32 4.00
C ILE A 73 -3.11 14.23 4.78
N ALA A 74 -2.80 15.54 4.84
CA ALA A 74 -3.63 16.53 5.55
C ALA A 74 -5.11 16.44 5.13
N GLY A 75 -6.08 16.65 6.02
CA GLY A 75 -7.50 16.41 5.72
C GLY A 75 -7.99 17.13 4.46
N LEU A 76 -8.59 16.38 3.52
CA LEU A 76 -9.13 16.95 2.29
C LEU A 76 -10.38 17.77 2.62
N VAL A 77 -10.44 18.99 2.10
CA VAL A 77 -11.65 19.83 2.14
C VAL A 77 -12.21 19.94 0.72
N LYS A 78 -13.53 19.98 0.60
CA LYS A 78 -14.25 20.22 -0.66
C LYS A 78 -13.61 21.39 -1.43
N GLY A 79 -13.40 21.22 -2.73
CA GLY A 79 -12.86 22.23 -3.63
C GLY A 79 -11.36 22.10 -3.96
N ALA A 80 -10.68 21.05 -3.52
CA ALA A 80 -9.24 20.87 -3.76
C ALA A 80 -8.85 20.82 -5.25
N SER A 81 -9.73 20.27 -6.10
CA SER A 81 -9.57 20.18 -7.55
C SER A 81 -9.63 21.54 -8.26
N LYS A 82 -10.27 22.55 -7.67
CA LYS A 82 -10.41 23.90 -8.26
C LYS A 82 -9.13 24.74 -8.17
N GLY A 83 -8.12 24.25 -7.46
CA GLY A 83 -6.81 24.90 -7.35
C GLY A 83 -6.78 26.13 -6.43
N GLU A 84 -7.86 26.40 -5.70
CA GLU A 84 -7.89 27.43 -4.66
C GLU A 84 -7.35 26.84 -3.33
N GLY A 85 -6.38 27.53 -2.71
CA GLY A 85 -5.82 27.13 -1.41
C GLY A 85 -4.84 25.95 -1.43
N LEU A 86 -4.80 25.17 -0.33
CA LEU A 86 -3.86 24.06 -0.10
C LEU A 86 -4.21 22.78 -0.89
N GLY A 87 -5.32 22.75 -1.64
CA GLY A 87 -5.83 21.56 -2.32
C GLY A 87 -4.89 20.95 -3.37
N ASN A 88 -4.18 21.77 -4.15
CA ASN A 88 -3.19 21.25 -5.11
C ASN A 88 -1.98 20.59 -4.42
N GLN A 89 -1.57 21.07 -3.25
CA GLN A 89 -0.47 20.46 -2.48
C GLN A 89 -0.88 19.09 -1.93
N PHE A 90 -2.12 18.98 -1.44
CA PHE A 90 -2.71 17.71 -1.02
C PHE A 90 -2.70 16.66 -2.14
N LEU A 91 -3.17 17.04 -3.34
CA LEU A 91 -3.21 16.14 -4.49
C LEU A 91 -1.79 15.75 -4.95
N GLY A 92 -0.82 16.66 -4.79
CA GLY A 92 0.60 16.37 -5.00
C GLY A 92 1.14 15.31 -4.05
N ASN A 93 0.80 15.38 -2.77
CA ASN A 93 1.20 14.39 -1.77
C ASN A 93 0.60 13.01 -2.08
N ILE A 94 -0.70 12.93 -2.44
CA ILE A 94 -1.30 11.65 -2.87
C ILE A 94 -0.59 11.11 -4.10
N ARG A 95 -0.25 11.98 -5.07
CA ARG A 95 0.42 11.55 -6.31
C ARG A 95 1.74 10.82 -6.05
N ALA A 96 2.49 11.25 -5.04
CA ALA A 96 3.75 10.64 -4.63
C ALA A 96 3.61 9.27 -3.96
N THR A 97 2.41 8.91 -3.48
CA THR A 97 2.14 7.60 -2.86
C THR A 97 1.85 6.52 -3.91
N ASN A 98 1.98 5.26 -3.54
CA ASN A 98 1.66 4.10 -4.37
C ASN A 98 0.22 3.62 -4.17
N ALA A 99 -0.31 3.72 -2.95
CA ALA A 99 -1.66 3.30 -2.61
C ALA A 99 -2.34 4.28 -1.63
N ILE A 100 -3.66 4.20 -1.52
CA ILE A 100 -4.47 5.07 -0.66
C ILE A 100 -5.15 4.25 0.43
N ILE A 101 -5.01 4.69 1.68
CA ILE A 101 -5.76 4.17 2.83
C ILE A 101 -6.84 5.22 3.14
N HIS A 102 -8.07 4.95 2.77
CA HIS A 102 -9.18 5.89 2.96
C HIS A 102 -9.93 5.60 4.26
N VAL A 103 -9.73 6.46 5.25
CA VAL A 103 -10.41 6.38 6.55
C VAL A 103 -11.80 7.00 6.45
N LEU A 104 -12.81 6.25 6.84
CA LEU A 104 -14.23 6.64 6.86
C LEU A 104 -14.76 6.58 8.29
N ARG A 105 -15.48 7.61 8.72
CA ARG A 105 -16.15 7.61 10.02
C ARG A 105 -17.42 6.75 9.94
N CYS A 106 -17.44 5.66 10.69
CA CYS A 106 -18.53 4.71 10.79
C CYS A 106 -19.02 4.60 12.24
N PHE A 107 -19.01 5.70 13.00
CA PHE A 107 -19.53 5.77 14.36
C PHE A 107 -20.13 7.14 14.66
N ASP A 108 -21.12 7.16 15.54
CA ASP A 108 -21.72 8.38 16.07
C ASP A 108 -21.09 8.74 17.42
N ASP A 109 -20.73 10.01 17.60
CA ASP A 109 -20.24 10.55 18.87
C ASP A 109 -20.68 12.01 18.98
N GLY A 110 -21.47 12.31 20.01
CA GLY A 110 -22.02 13.65 20.26
C GLY A 110 -20.95 14.70 20.60
N ASN A 111 -19.73 14.29 20.93
CA ASN A 111 -18.61 15.19 21.21
C ASN A 111 -17.77 15.51 19.97
N VAL A 112 -17.97 14.78 18.85
CA VAL A 112 -17.18 14.93 17.64
C VAL A 112 -18.04 15.46 16.51
N ILE A 113 -17.85 16.75 16.18
CA ILE A 113 -18.61 17.43 15.13
C ILE A 113 -18.14 16.95 13.75
N HIS A 114 -19.11 16.51 12.93
CA HIS A 114 -18.88 16.20 11.51
C HIS A 114 -18.90 17.49 10.67
N VAL A 115 -18.04 17.58 9.65
CA VAL A 115 -17.90 18.78 8.80
C VAL A 115 -19.22 19.14 8.09
N ASP A 116 -19.97 18.13 7.64
CA ASP A 116 -21.29 18.28 7.02
C ASP A 116 -22.46 18.11 8.02
N GLY A 117 -22.20 18.20 9.32
CA GLY A 117 -23.21 18.19 10.39
C GLY A 117 -23.86 16.84 10.71
N SER A 118 -23.65 15.81 9.89
CA SER A 118 -24.13 14.42 10.08
C SER A 118 -23.07 13.43 9.62
N VAL A 119 -23.01 12.25 10.24
CA VAL A 119 -22.11 11.16 9.83
C VAL A 119 -22.72 10.43 8.63
N ASP A 120 -22.00 10.37 7.52
CA ASP A 120 -22.40 9.59 6.35
C ASP A 120 -21.16 9.15 5.55
N PRO A 121 -20.62 7.94 5.80
CA PRO A 121 -19.38 7.50 5.17
C PRO A 121 -19.47 7.38 3.65
N ILE A 122 -20.68 7.20 3.07
CA ILE A 122 -20.85 7.11 1.62
C ILE A 122 -20.66 8.47 0.99
N ARG A 123 -21.35 9.49 1.54
CA ARG A 123 -21.16 10.88 1.12
C ARG A 123 -19.70 11.30 1.30
N ASP A 124 -19.09 10.94 2.42
CA ASP A 124 -17.71 11.34 2.74
C ASP A 124 -16.70 10.71 1.76
N LYS A 125 -16.90 9.44 1.39
CA LYS A 125 -16.17 8.77 0.30
C LYS A 125 -16.35 9.49 -1.03
N GLU A 126 -17.59 9.75 -1.42
CA GLU A 126 -17.92 10.39 -2.71
C GLU A 126 -17.30 11.79 -2.83
N ILE A 127 -17.21 12.54 -1.74
CA ILE A 127 -16.54 13.84 -1.71
C ILE A 127 -15.06 13.70 -2.11
N ILE A 128 -14.34 12.76 -1.50
CA ILE A 128 -12.91 12.56 -1.79
C ILE A 128 -12.74 12.03 -3.21
N ASP A 129 -13.50 10.99 -3.59
CA ASP A 129 -13.42 10.40 -4.92
C ASP A 129 -13.68 11.44 -6.01
N THR A 130 -14.70 12.28 -5.85
CA THR A 130 -15.03 13.34 -6.82
C THR A 130 -13.85 14.30 -7.01
N GLU A 131 -13.18 14.73 -5.94
CA GLU A 131 -12.04 15.64 -6.05
C GLU A 131 -10.85 14.99 -6.78
N LEU A 132 -10.58 13.71 -6.52
CA LEU A 132 -9.53 12.96 -7.21
C LEU A 132 -9.88 12.75 -8.69
N GLN A 133 -11.11 12.35 -8.98
CA GLN A 133 -11.62 12.12 -10.34
C GLN A 133 -11.60 13.39 -11.18
N LEU A 134 -12.03 14.52 -10.63
CA LEU A 134 -11.99 15.81 -11.32
C LEU A 134 -10.55 16.21 -11.67
N LYS A 135 -9.58 15.94 -10.78
CA LYS A 135 -8.17 16.24 -11.05
C LYS A 135 -7.59 15.34 -12.15
N ASP A 136 -7.96 14.07 -12.14
CA ASP A 136 -7.54 13.13 -13.18
C ASP A 136 -8.19 13.48 -14.52
N LEU A 137 -9.46 13.89 -14.53
CA LEU A 137 -10.16 14.33 -15.74
C LEU A 137 -9.46 15.54 -16.36
N ASP A 138 -9.07 16.54 -15.57
CA ASP A 138 -8.26 17.68 -16.04
C ASP A 138 -6.92 17.23 -16.65
N THR A 139 -6.24 16.28 -16.00
CA THR A 139 -4.97 15.70 -16.49
C THR A 139 -5.16 14.99 -17.84
N VAL A 140 -6.18 14.13 -17.94
CA VAL A 140 -6.51 13.34 -19.14
C VAL A 140 -6.91 14.25 -20.29
N VAL A 141 -7.77 15.24 -20.06
CA VAL A 141 -8.20 16.20 -21.09
C VAL A 141 -7.00 16.99 -21.65
N LYS A 142 -6.09 17.45 -20.78
CA LYS A 142 -4.86 18.15 -21.21
C LYS A 142 -3.93 17.23 -22.03
N ARG A 143 -3.83 15.95 -21.68
CA ARG A 143 -3.05 14.98 -22.45
C ARG A 143 -3.66 14.71 -23.82
N ILE A 144 -4.99 14.52 -23.88
CA ILE A 144 -5.74 14.32 -25.13
C ILE A 144 -5.47 15.47 -26.11
N GLN A 145 -5.56 16.72 -25.67
CA GLN A 145 -5.32 17.89 -26.53
C GLN A 145 -3.92 17.91 -27.18
N LYS A 146 -2.90 17.36 -26.51
CA LYS A 146 -1.53 17.29 -27.02
C LYS A 146 -1.36 16.16 -28.05
N VAL A 147 -1.96 15.01 -27.79
CA VAL A 147 -1.76 13.80 -28.63
C VAL A 147 -2.73 13.72 -29.81
N GLU A 148 -3.89 14.38 -29.73
CA GLU A 148 -4.97 14.32 -30.74
C GLU A 148 -4.49 14.67 -32.15
N LYS A 149 -3.68 15.73 -32.30
CA LYS A 149 -3.18 16.15 -33.61
C LYS A 149 -2.25 15.11 -34.23
N MET A 150 -1.38 14.50 -33.42
CA MET A 150 -0.46 13.45 -33.86
C MET A 150 -1.23 12.18 -34.25
N ALA A 151 -2.21 11.78 -33.43
CA ALA A 151 -3.10 10.66 -33.70
C ALA A 151 -3.87 10.80 -35.03
N LYS A 152 -4.39 12.00 -35.33
CA LYS A 152 -5.18 12.27 -36.55
C LYS A 152 -4.34 12.37 -37.83
N THR A 153 -3.05 12.67 -37.73
CA THR A 153 -2.17 12.83 -38.91
C THR A 153 -1.76 11.47 -39.51
N GLY A 154 -2.04 10.35 -38.81
CA GLY A 154 -2.03 8.99 -39.38
C GLY A 154 -0.66 8.31 -39.52
N GLY A 155 0.42 8.93 -39.04
CA GLY A 155 1.78 8.38 -39.11
C GLY A 155 2.31 7.73 -37.83
N ASP A 156 1.69 8.03 -36.68
CA ASP A 156 2.17 7.60 -35.35
C ASP A 156 1.13 6.66 -34.71
N LYS A 157 1.49 5.37 -34.64
CA LYS A 157 0.61 4.33 -34.09
C LYS A 157 0.46 4.45 -32.58
N ASP A 158 1.51 4.85 -31.88
CA ASP A 158 1.51 4.97 -30.42
C ASP A 158 0.66 6.17 -30.00
N ALA A 159 0.79 7.30 -30.73
CA ALA A 159 -0.08 8.46 -30.52
C ALA A 159 -1.55 8.12 -30.75
N LYS A 160 -1.86 7.32 -31.78
CA LYS A 160 -3.23 6.86 -32.05
C LYS A 160 -3.77 5.99 -30.91
N LYS A 161 -3.00 4.98 -30.49
CA LYS A 161 -3.39 4.07 -29.40
C LYS A 161 -3.55 4.81 -28.08
N THR A 162 -2.62 5.71 -27.75
CA THR A 162 -2.70 6.61 -26.58
C THR A 162 -4.00 7.43 -26.60
N PHE A 163 -4.35 8.04 -27.74
CA PHE A 163 -5.57 8.85 -27.85
C PHE A 163 -6.85 8.01 -27.65
N GLU A 164 -6.90 6.80 -28.21
CA GLU A 164 -8.02 5.87 -28.05
C GLU A 164 -8.21 5.47 -26.57
N ILE A 165 -7.13 5.07 -25.89
CA ILE A 165 -7.15 4.70 -24.47
C ILE A 165 -7.57 5.89 -23.59
N LEU A 166 -6.98 7.06 -23.81
CA LEU A 166 -7.33 8.26 -23.06
C LEU A 166 -8.79 8.67 -23.25
N SER A 167 -9.36 8.44 -24.43
CA SER A 167 -10.77 8.73 -24.70
C SER A 167 -11.70 7.82 -23.87
N VAL A 168 -11.33 6.55 -23.71
CA VAL A 168 -12.04 5.61 -22.82
C VAL A 168 -11.93 6.05 -21.36
N VAL A 169 -10.71 6.32 -20.88
CA VAL A 169 -10.48 6.77 -19.50
C VAL A 169 -11.22 8.08 -19.20
N LYS A 170 -11.21 9.03 -20.14
CA LYS A 170 -11.95 10.28 -20.03
C LYS A 170 -13.45 10.04 -19.84
N ALA A 171 -14.07 9.24 -20.72
CA ALA A 171 -15.49 8.95 -20.64
C ALA A 171 -15.87 8.23 -19.33
N HIS A 172 -14.99 7.36 -18.85
CA HIS A 172 -15.15 6.67 -17.57
C HIS A 172 -15.14 7.65 -16.38
N LEU A 173 -14.16 8.57 -16.34
CA LEU A 173 -14.08 9.64 -15.33
C LEU A 173 -15.28 10.59 -15.39
N GLU A 174 -15.75 10.95 -16.60
CA GLU A 174 -16.96 11.79 -16.79
C GLU A 174 -18.24 11.11 -16.27
N SER A 175 -18.25 9.77 -16.16
CA SER A 175 -19.35 9.01 -15.55
C SER A 175 -19.31 8.95 -14.02
N GLY A 176 -18.32 9.60 -13.38
CA GLY A 176 -18.13 9.60 -11.93
C GLY A 176 -17.43 8.35 -11.41
N LYS A 177 -16.74 7.59 -12.27
CA LYS A 177 -16.00 6.37 -11.90
C LYS A 177 -14.50 6.60 -11.93
N SER A 178 -13.80 6.00 -10.96
CA SER A 178 -12.35 6.09 -10.79
C SER A 178 -11.59 5.37 -11.91
N ALA A 179 -10.40 5.87 -12.29
CA ALA A 179 -9.61 5.31 -13.39
C ALA A 179 -9.23 3.83 -13.19
N ARG A 180 -9.09 3.36 -11.93
CA ARG A 180 -8.80 1.94 -11.62
C ARG A 180 -9.86 0.96 -12.13
N THR A 181 -11.12 1.41 -12.30
CA THR A 181 -12.21 0.57 -12.82
C THR A 181 -12.48 0.83 -14.31
N SER A 182 -11.61 1.57 -14.98
CA SER A 182 -11.75 1.88 -16.40
C SER A 182 -11.67 0.60 -17.23
N PRO A 183 -12.52 0.42 -18.26
CA PRO A 183 -12.54 -0.79 -19.09
C PRO A 183 -11.41 -0.77 -20.13
N ILE A 184 -10.16 -0.70 -19.66
CA ILE A 184 -8.94 -0.80 -20.46
C ILE A 184 -8.22 -2.11 -20.10
N SER A 185 -7.46 -2.66 -21.03
CA SER A 185 -6.70 -3.90 -20.77
C SER A 185 -5.45 -3.61 -19.95
N GLU A 186 -4.89 -4.63 -19.29
CA GLU A 186 -3.66 -4.47 -18.50
C GLU A 186 -2.47 -4.01 -19.35
N GLU A 187 -2.37 -4.52 -20.58
CA GLU A 187 -1.35 -4.12 -21.56
C GLU A 187 -1.48 -2.65 -21.97
N ASP A 188 -2.67 -2.05 -21.82
CA ASP A 188 -2.92 -0.65 -22.19
C ASP A 188 -2.56 0.35 -21.08
N PHE A 189 -2.21 -0.13 -19.87
CA PHE A 189 -1.80 0.76 -18.77
C PHE A 189 -0.53 1.55 -19.09
N GLU A 190 0.39 1.00 -19.90
CA GLU A 190 1.64 1.65 -20.29
C GLU A 190 1.41 3.02 -20.97
N PHE A 191 0.23 3.22 -21.60
CA PHE A 191 -0.10 4.45 -22.32
C PHE A 191 -0.60 5.59 -21.41
N ILE A 192 -0.87 5.30 -20.14
CA ILE A 192 -1.37 6.27 -19.15
C ILE A 192 -0.53 6.34 -17.88
N GLU A 193 0.47 5.45 -17.74
CA GLU A 193 1.36 5.38 -16.58
C GLU A 193 2.07 6.72 -16.32
N ASP A 194 2.52 7.38 -17.40
CA ASP A 194 3.21 8.68 -17.35
C ASP A 194 2.36 9.83 -16.78
N LEU A 195 1.05 9.64 -16.71
CA LEU A 195 0.12 10.62 -16.14
C LEU A 195 0.02 10.55 -14.62
N SER A 196 0.47 9.44 -14.02
CA SER A 196 0.37 9.18 -12.58
C SER A 196 -1.00 9.55 -12.00
N LEU A 197 -2.08 9.07 -12.64
CA LEU A 197 -3.46 9.35 -12.23
C LEU A 197 -3.65 9.00 -10.74
N LEU A 198 -4.46 9.78 -10.03
CA LEU A 198 -4.70 9.60 -8.60
C LEU A 198 -5.64 8.42 -8.34
N THR A 199 -6.70 8.32 -9.15
CA THR A 199 -7.78 7.35 -9.02
C THR A 199 -7.46 5.97 -9.60
N ILE A 200 -6.28 5.81 -10.23
CA ILE A 200 -5.76 4.50 -10.65
C ILE A 200 -5.14 3.73 -9.48
N LYS A 201 -4.66 4.45 -8.45
CA LYS A 201 -4.01 3.84 -7.28
C LYS A 201 -4.99 2.90 -6.58
N PRO A 202 -4.55 1.74 -6.08
CA PRO A 202 -5.39 0.86 -5.30
C PRO A 202 -5.79 1.54 -3.97
N VAL A 203 -6.99 1.22 -3.47
CA VAL A 203 -7.55 1.78 -2.23
C VAL A 203 -7.92 0.69 -1.25
N LEU A 204 -7.58 0.90 0.01
CA LEU A 204 -8.12 0.20 1.17
C LEU A 204 -9.05 1.15 1.93
N TYR A 205 -10.31 0.78 2.09
CA TYR A 205 -11.27 1.53 2.90
C TYR A 205 -11.18 1.08 4.37
N VAL A 206 -10.90 2.01 5.27
CA VAL A 206 -10.84 1.75 6.72
C VAL A 206 -12.06 2.38 7.37
N CYS A 207 -13.03 1.53 7.72
CA CYS A 207 -14.18 1.91 8.51
C CYS A 207 -13.76 2.05 9.97
N ASN A 208 -13.58 3.28 10.42
CA ASN A 208 -13.36 3.57 11.83
C ASN A 208 -14.69 3.48 12.58
N VAL A 209 -14.81 2.58 13.56
CA VAL A 209 -16.05 2.26 14.29
C VAL A 209 -15.89 2.44 15.80
N ASP A 210 -17.02 2.43 16.51
CA ASP A 210 -17.08 2.32 17.97
C ASP A 210 -16.68 0.92 18.47
N GLU A 211 -16.39 0.82 19.77
CA GLU A 211 -15.94 -0.42 20.42
C GLU A 211 -16.91 -1.59 20.21
N GLY A 212 -18.21 -1.35 20.36
CA GLY A 212 -19.24 -2.39 20.21
C GLY A 212 -19.37 -2.93 18.79
N SER A 213 -18.79 -2.24 17.81
CA SER A 213 -18.87 -2.56 16.39
C SER A 213 -17.54 -3.08 15.81
N VAL A 214 -16.48 -3.20 16.61
CA VAL A 214 -15.12 -3.51 16.10
C VAL A 214 -14.98 -4.91 15.49
N VAL A 215 -15.78 -5.88 15.97
CA VAL A 215 -15.73 -7.27 15.51
C VAL A 215 -16.63 -7.47 14.28
N ASP A 216 -17.92 -7.16 14.40
CA ASP A 216 -18.92 -7.48 13.39
C ASP A 216 -19.25 -6.30 12.44
N GLY A 217 -18.83 -5.09 12.81
CA GLY A 217 -19.25 -3.86 12.14
C GLY A 217 -20.64 -3.40 12.54
N ASN A 218 -21.14 -2.38 11.83
CA ASN A 218 -22.46 -1.79 12.02
C ASN A 218 -23.10 -1.44 10.66
N ASP A 219 -24.25 -0.76 10.68
CA ASP A 219 -24.97 -0.39 9.44
C ASP A 219 -24.11 0.46 8.49
N TYR A 220 -23.32 1.38 9.03
CA TYR A 220 -22.38 2.18 8.23
C TYR A 220 -21.37 1.31 7.49
N VAL A 221 -20.78 0.32 8.16
CA VAL A 221 -19.86 -0.64 7.54
C VAL A 221 -20.54 -1.43 6.42
N ASN A 222 -21.78 -1.90 6.64
CA ASN A 222 -22.52 -2.65 5.63
C ASN A 222 -22.80 -1.80 4.39
N ARG A 223 -23.18 -0.54 4.58
CA ARG A 223 -23.37 0.43 3.49
C ARG A 223 -22.07 0.66 2.72
N VAL A 224 -20.93 0.80 3.40
CA VAL A 224 -19.61 0.98 2.75
C VAL A 224 -19.25 -0.27 1.94
N LYS A 225 -19.37 -1.47 2.51
CA LYS A 225 -19.12 -2.74 1.82
C LYS A 225 -19.96 -2.86 0.54
N GLU A 226 -21.22 -2.46 0.58
CA GLU A 226 -22.08 -2.47 -0.62
C GLU A 226 -21.62 -1.45 -1.66
N ALA A 227 -21.28 -0.23 -1.23
CA ALA A 227 -20.90 0.86 -2.13
C ALA A 227 -19.59 0.59 -2.89
N VAL A 228 -18.66 -0.18 -2.32
CA VAL A 228 -17.33 -0.44 -2.92
C VAL A 228 -17.21 -1.80 -3.61
N LYS A 229 -18.29 -2.59 -3.67
CA LYS A 229 -18.29 -3.94 -4.27
C LYS A 229 -17.77 -3.96 -5.72
N GLU A 230 -18.11 -2.93 -6.50
CA GLU A 230 -17.70 -2.82 -7.90
C GLU A 230 -16.30 -2.23 -8.09
N GLU A 231 -15.62 -1.81 -7.01
CA GLU A 231 -14.32 -1.14 -7.08
C GLU A 231 -13.13 -2.09 -6.89
N ASN A 232 -13.39 -3.38 -6.60
CA ASN A 232 -12.38 -4.35 -6.20
C ASN A 232 -11.49 -3.81 -5.05
N ALA A 233 -12.10 -3.12 -4.11
CA ALA A 233 -11.42 -2.51 -2.97
C ALA A 233 -11.69 -3.31 -1.69
N GLU A 234 -10.66 -3.45 -0.87
CA GLU A 234 -10.77 -4.09 0.43
C GLU A 234 -11.40 -3.13 1.45
N VAL A 235 -12.17 -3.68 2.41
CA VAL A 235 -12.77 -2.94 3.52
C VAL A 235 -12.29 -3.54 4.83
N LEU A 236 -11.68 -2.71 5.67
CA LEU A 236 -11.18 -3.07 6.99
C LEU A 236 -11.98 -2.34 8.08
N ILE A 237 -12.37 -3.07 9.12
CA ILE A 237 -13.03 -2.51 10.31
C ILE A 237 -11.97 -2.32 11.39
N ILE A 238 -11.86 -1.11 11.92
CA ILE A 238 -10.93 -0.74 13.00
C ILE A 238 -11.65 0.20 13.96
N SER A 239 -11.29 0.20 15.23
CA SER A 239 -11.58 1.32 16.12
C SER A 239 -10.29 2.05 16.47
N ALA A 240 -10.10 3.27 15.95
CA ALA A 240 -8.91 4.06 16.24
C ALA A 240 -8.77 4.38 17.74
N GLN A 241 -9.89 4.38 18.48
CA GLN A 241 -9.88 4.53 19.93
C GLN A 241 -9.27 3.30 20.62
N ILE A 242 -9.77 2.10 20.32
CA ILE A 242 -9.21 0.83 20.82
C ILE A 242 -7.71 0.75 20.51
N GLU A 243 -7.31 1.07 19.28
CA GLU A 243 -5.89 1.03 18.89
C GLU A 243 -5.03 2.01 19.71
N SER A 244 -5.58 3.18 20.04
CA SER A 244 -4.88 4.15 20.90
C SER A 244 -4.73 3.65 22.34
N GLU A 245 -5.71 2.90 22.85
CA GLU A 245 -5.66 2.29 24.18
C GLU A 245 -4.64 1.14 24.20
N ILE A 246 -4.64 0.27 23.18
CA ILE A 246 -3.65 -0.80 23.00
C ILE A 246 -2.23 -0.24 22.94
N ALA A 247 -2.03 0.89 22.24
CA ALA A 247 -0.73 1.55 22.14
C ALA A 247 -0.20 2.06 23.49
N GLY A 248 -1.08 2.32 24.46
CA GLY A 248 -0.74 2.72 25.82
C GLY A 248 -0.43 1.56 26.78
N LEU A 249 -0.66 0.31 26.37
CA LEU A 249 -0.37 -0.88 27.19
C LEU A 249 1.10 -1.27 27.07
N ASP A 250 1.76 -1.49 28.21
CA ASP A 250 3.21 -1.71 28.26
C ASP A 250 3.59 -3.18 28.05
N SER A 251 2.75 -4.13 28.48
CA SER A 251 3.06 -5.55 28.40
C SER A 251 2.29 -6.29 27.30
N TYR A 252 2.92 -7.32 26.73
CA TYR A 252 2.27 -8.21 25.76
C TYR A 252 1.07 -8.94 26.39
N GLU A 253 1.18 -9.33 27.66
CA GLU A 253 0.10 -10.02 28.38
C GLU A 253 -1.13 -9.13 28.56
N GLU A 254 -0.97 -7.87 28.96
CA GLU A 254 -2.08 -6.91 29.06
C GLU A 254 -2.74 -6.66 27.70
N ARG A 255 -1.94 -6.52 26.63
CA ARG A 255 -2.47 -6.36 25.27
C ARG A 255 -3.29 -7.58 24.85
N GLN A 256 -2.80 -8.78 25.12
CA GLN A 256 -3.51 -10.00 24.76
C GLN A 256 -4.82 -10.13 25.53
N LEU A 257 -4.81 -9.87 26.85
CA LEU A 257 -6.03 -9.88 27.67
C LEU A 257 -7.06 -8.86 27.16
N PHE A 258 -6.62 -7.65 26.84
CA PHE A 258 -7.49 -6.60 26.31
C PHE A 258 -8.11 -6.99 24.94
N LEU A 259 -7.32 -7.60 24.06
CA LEU A 259 -7.81 -8.11 22.78
C LEU A 259 -8.82 -9.25 22.98
N ASP A 260 -8.51 -10.21 23.86
CA ASP A 260 -9.36 -11.36 24.15
C ASP A 260 -10.72 -10.92 24.75
N ASP A 261 -10.73 -9.93 25.65
CA ASP A 261 -11.93 -9.35 26.25
C ASP A 261 -12.86 -8.72 25.20
N LEU A 262 -12.28 -8.16 24.12
CA LEU A 262 -13.00 -7.58 22.98
C LEU A 262 -13.31 -8.62 21.89
N GLY A 263 -12.90 -9.88 22.05
CA GLY A 263 -13.07 -10.93 21.05
C GLY A 263 -12.17 -10.78 19.82
N LEU A 264 -11.05 -10.06 19.94
CA LEU A 264 -10.08 -9.84 18.88
C LEU A 264 -8.87 -10.76 19.05
N THR A 265 -8.39 -11.33 17.94
CA THR A 265 -7.18 -12.19 17.95
C THR A 265 -5.89 -11.41 17.74
N GLU A 266 -5.98 -10.18 17.22
CA GLU A 266 -4.85 -9.29 16.95
C GLU A 266 -5.36 -7.84 16.84
N SER A 267 -4.44 -6.87 16.94
CA SER A 267 -4.77 -5.45 16.78
C SER A 267 -5.18 -5.08 15.36
N GLY A 268 -6.06 -4.09 15.25
CA GLY A 268 -6.47 -3.51 13.98
C GLY A 268 -5.29 -2.88 13.23
N VAL A 269 -4.32 -2.28 13.92
CA VAL A 269 -3.09 -1.75 13.30
C VAL A 269 -2.29 -2.85 12.60
N HIS A 270 -2.15 -4.04 13.19
CA HIS A 270 -1.45 -5.15 12.52
C HIS A 270 -2.20 -5.63 11.28
N LYS A 271 -3.53 -5.73 11.36
CA LYS A 271 -4.38 -6.02 10.18
C LYS A 271 -4.20 -4.98 9.09
N LEU A 272 -4.17 -3.69 9.45
CA LEU A 272 -4.00 -2.57 8.53
C LEU A 272 -2.64 -2.61 7.82
N ILE A 273 -1.55 -2.89 8.53
CA ILE A 273 -0.21 -2.96 7.93
C ILE A 273 -0.15 -4.08 6.90
N ARG A 274 -0.70 -5.26 7.23
CA ARG A 274 -0.74 -6.40 6.30
C ARG A 274 -1.61 -6.09 5.08
N ALA A 275 -2.82 -5.57 5.29
CA ALA A 275 -3.71 -5.16 4.20
C ALA A 275 -3.06 -4.09 3.31
N ALA A 276 -2.41 -3.08 3.89
CA ALA A 276 -1.70 -2.04 3.15
C ALA A 276 -0.51 -2.60 2.34
N TYR A 277 0.22 -3.59 2.86
CA TYR A 277 1.29 -4.24 2.11
C TYR A 277 0.75 -5.11 0.97
N SER A 278 -0.31 -5.88 1.22
CA SER A 278 -0.99 -6.67 0.20
C SER A 278 -1.60 -5.81 -0.91
N LEU A 279 -2.09 -4.61 -0.57
CA LEU A 279 -2.64 -3.64 -1.51
C LEU A 279 -1.63 -3.16 -2.56
N LEU A 280 -0.33 -3.19 -2.23
CA LEU A 280 0.75 -2.81 -3.15
C LEU A 280 1.09 -3.92 -4.16
N ASP A 281 0.50 -5.11 -4.00
CA ASP A 281 0.67 -6.27 -4.88
C ASP A 281 2.13 -6.72 -5.08
N LEU A 282 2.88 -6.77 -3.98
CA LEU A 282 4.31 -7.07 -3.99
C LEU A 282 4.60 -8.53 -3.64
N ALA A 283 5.82 -8.97 -3.95
CA ALA A 283 6.37 -10.24 -3.48
C ALA A 283 7.57 -9.98 -2.54
N THR A 284 7.81 -10.94 -1.65
CA THR A 284 8.95 -10.92 -0.73
C THR A 284 9.86 -12.11 -1.01
N TYR A 285 11.16 -11.89 -1.14
CA TYR A 285 12.15 -12.95 -1.04
C TYR A 285 13.04 -12.72 0.20
N PHE A 286 13.77 -13.75 0.62
CA PHE A 286 14.63 -13.69 1.79
C PHE A 286 16.10 -13.94 1.44
N THR A 287 16.98 -13.27 2.15
CA THR A 287 18.38 -13.71 2.31
C THR A 287 18.53 -14.23 3.73
N ALA A 288 19.04 -15.44 3.90
CA ALA A 288 19.12 -16.09 5.20
C ALA A 288 20.56 -16.56 5.50
N GLY A 289 21.18 -16.00 6.52
CA GLY A 289 22.51 -16.40 6.97
C GLY A 289 22.80 -15.98 8.41
N VAL A 290 23.92 -16.44 8.96
CA VAL A 290 24.28 -16.22 10.39
C VAL A 290 24.47 -14.73 10.72
N GLN A 291 24.88 -13.91 9.75
CA GLN A 291 25.00 -12.47 9.94
C GLN A 291 23.62 -11.80 9.97
N GLU A 292 22.76 -12.12 9.02
CA GLU A 292 21.46 -11.48 8.86
C GLU A 292 20.46 -12.44 8.21
N VAL A 293 19.23 -12.43 8.71
CA VAL A 293 18.06 -12.89 7.97
C VAL A 293 17.25 -11.64 7.60
N ARG A 294 17.00 -11.44 6.31
CA ARG A 294 16.39 -10.22 5.79
C ARG A 294 15.32 -10.52 4.77
N ALA A 295 14.21 -9.82 4.87
CA ALA A 295 13.18 -9.74 3.85
C ALA A 295 13.52 -8.65 2.82
N TRP A 296 13.22 -8.92 1.56
CA TRP A 296 13.40 -8.02 0.45
C TRP A 296 12.10 -7.92 -0.34
N THR A 297 11.64 -6.70 -0.56
CA THR A 297 10.42 -6.43 -1.34
C THR A 297 10.76 -6.26 -2.82
N ILE A 298 9.99 -6.91 -3.68
CA ILE A 298 10.08 -6.83 -5.14
C ILE A 298 8.67 -6.72 -5.73
N GLU A 299 8.56 -6.22 -6.96
CA GLU A 299 7.30 -6.33 -7.71
C GLU A 299 7.14 -7.78 -8.19
N LYS A 300 5.89 -8.25 -8.25
CA LYS A 300 5.59 -9.58 -8.78
C LYS A 300 6.07 -9.68 -10.24
N GLY A 301 6.67 -10.82 -10.58
CA GLY A 301 7.22 -11.05 -11.92
C GLY A 301 8.67 -10.59 -12.10
N PHE A 302 9.30 -9.98 -11.08
CA PHE A 302 10.72 -9.67 -11.12
C PHE A 302 11.55 -10.92 -11.41
N THR A 303 12.48 -10.78 -12.35
CA THR A 303 13.48 -11.81 -12.64
C THR A 303 14.58 -11.79 -11.57
N ALA A 304 15.34 -12.89 -11.45
CA ALA A 304 16.44 -13.00 -10.48
C ALA A 304 17.46 -11.84 -10.57
N PRO A 305 17.88 -11.35 -11.77
CA PRO A 305 18.73 -10.16 -11.86
C PRO A 305 18.09 -8.89 -11.29
N GLN A 306 16.82 -8.63 -11.59
CA GLN A 306 16.09 -7.46 -11.09
C GLN A 306 15.95 -7.52 -9.56
N ALA A 307 15.62 -8.70 -9.02
CA ALA A 307 15.56 -8.93 -7.57
C ALA A 307 16.93 -8.73 -6.89
N ALA A 308 18.02 -9.13 -7.55
CA ALA A 308 19.38 -8.88 -7.06
C ALA A 308 19.72 -7.38 -7.07
N GLY A 309 19.23 -6.64 -8.07
CA GLY A 309 19.35 -5.18 -8.19
C GLY A 309 18.78 -4.41 -6.99
N VAL A 310 17.76 -4.96 -6.33
CA VAL A 310 17.18 -4.39 -5.09
C VAL A 310 18.18 -4.39 -3.93
N ILE A 311 19.10 -5.37 -3.88
CA ILE A 311 20.19 -5.36 -2.90
C ILE A 311 21.21 -4.29 -3.27
N HIS A 312 21.67 -4.31 -4.53
CA HIS A 312 22.58 -3.31 -5.07
C HIS A 312 22.57 -3.35 -6.60
N THR A 313 22.64 -2.20 -7.26
CA THR A 313 22.60 -2.11 -8.74
C THR A 313 23.74 -2.86 -9.44
N ASP A 314 24.87 -3.08 -8.78
CA ASP A 314 25.98 -3.86 -9.32
C ASP A 314 25.68 -5.36 -9.39
N PHE A 315 24.82 -5.88 -8.51
CA PHE A 315 24.43 -7.30 -8.55
C PHE A 315 23.63 -7.61 -9.80
N GLU A 316 22.76 -6.69 -10.24
CA GLU A 316 21.99 -6.83 -11.47
C GLU A 316 22.90 -6.79 -12.70
N LYS A 317 23.80 -5.81 -12.77
CA LYS A 317 24.76 -5.66 -13.88
C LYS A 317 25.73 -6.84 -13.98
N GLY A 318 26.24 -7.29 -12.83
CA GLY A 318 27.21 -8.37 -12.69
C GLY A 318 26.58 -9.75 -12.55
N PHE A 319 25.25 -9.88 -12.66
CA PHE A 319 24.54 -11.12 -12.36
C PHE A 319 25.06 -12.32 -13.16
N ILE A 320 25.41 -13.39 -12.44
CA ILE A 320 25.81 -14.67 -13.03
C ILE A 320 24.66 -15.68 -12.90
N ARG A 321 24.22 -15.93 -11.66
CA ARG A 321 23.18 -16.91 -11.30
C ARG A 321 22.68 -16.67 -9.88
N ALA A 322 21.53 -17.24 -9.53
CA ALA A 322 21.01 -17.27 -8.17
C ALA A 322 20.96 -18.72 -7.66
N GLU A 323 21.39 -18.94 -6.42
CA GLU A 323 21.06 -20.16 -5.67
C GLU A 323 19.72 -19.90 -5.00
N VAL A 324 18.72 -20.75 -5.25
CA VAL A 324 17.33 -20.55 -4.80
C VAL A 324 16.85 -21.77 -4.03
N ILE A 325 16.26 -21.52 -2.87
CA ILE A 325 15.61 -22.51 -2.01
C ILE A 325 14.18 -22.05 -1.76
N LYS A 326 13.21 -22.95 -1.93
CA LYS A 326 11.82 -22.65 -1.58
C LYS A 326 11.65 -22.58 -0.08
N TYR A 327 10.87 -21.59 0.39
CA TYR A 327 10.60 -21.41 1.83
C TYR A 327 10.16 -22.71 2.52
N ALA A 328 9.19 -23.41 1.93
CA ALA A 328 8.65 -24.65 2.48
C ALA A 328 9.72 -25.73 2.66
N ASP A 329 10.63 -25.87 1.69
CA ASP A 329 11.71 -26.85 1.74
C ASP A 329 12.74 -26.51 2.83
N PHE A 330 13.05 -25.23 3.02
CA PHE A 330 13.96 -24.80 4.08
C PHE A 330 13.37 -25.03 5.47
N VAL A 331 12.07 -24.76 5.66
CA VAL A 331 11.39 -25.00 6.94
C VAL A 331 11.27 -26.49 7.23
N GLU A 332 10.96 -27.32 6.22
CA GLU A 332 10.87 -28.78 6.36
C GLU A 332 12.22 -29.40 6.73
N LEU A 333 13.30 -28.99 6.08
CA LEU A 333 14.63 -29.60 6.22
C LEU A 333 15.50 -28.93 7.29
N GLY A 334 15.12 -27.73 7.74
CA GLY A 334 15.70 -27.02 8.89
C GLY A 334 17.05 -26.35 8.67
N SER A 335 17.77 -26.65 7.57
CA SER A 335 19.06 -25.99 7.26
C SER A 335 19.39 -26.02 5.77
N GLU A 336 20.19 -25.05 5.31
CA GLU A 336 20.69 -24.98 3.93
C GLU A 336 21.46 -26.26 3.52
N ALA A 337 22.24 -26.83 4.45
CA ALA A 337 22.99 -28.07 4.21
C ALA A 337 22.04 -29.24 3.93
N ALA A 338 20.99 -29.41 4.74
CA ALA A 338 19.99 -30.46 4.55
C ALA A 338 19.20 -30.29 3.25
N VAL A 339 18.84 -29.04 2.89
CA VAL A 339 18.20 -28.73 1.59
C VAL A 339 19.10 -29.14 0.42
N LYS A 340 20.39 -28.82 0.51
CA LYS A 340 21.37 -29.17 -0.52
C LYS A 340 21.58 -30.68 -0.64
N GLU A 341 21.66 -31.40 0.48
CA GLU A 341 21.77 -32.86 0.52
C GLU A 341 20.52 -33.54 -0.06
N ALA A 342 19.34 -32.96 0.16
CA ALA A 342 18.08 -33.41 -0.42
C ALA A 342 17.91 -33.04 -1.92
N GLY A 343 18.86 -32.31 -2.52
CA GLY A 343 18.79 -31.89 -3.92
C GLY A 343 17.72 -30.84 -4.21
N LYS A 344 17.25 -30.11 -3.19
CA LYS A 344 16.20 -29.08 -3.30
C LYS A 344 16.75 -27.65 -3.42
N LEU A 345 18.07 -27.50 -3.61
CA LEU A 345 18.71 -26.22 -3.94
C LEU A 345 18.81 -26.09 -5.46
N SER A 346 18.11 -25.11 -6.01
CA SER A 346 18.12 -24.81 -7.45
C SER A 346 19.18 -23.77 -7.79
N VAL A 347 19.75 -23.86 -8.98
CA VAL A 347 20.68 -22.87 -9.52
C VAL A 347 20.04 -22.24 -10.75
N GLU A 348 19.60 -21.01 -10.58
CA GLU A 348 18.72 -20.32 -11.50
C GLU A 348 19.43 -19.22 -12.31
N GLY A 349 19.00 -19.08 -13.56
CA GLY A 349 19.57 -18.14 -14.53
C GLY A 349 18.84 -16.79 -14.56
N LYS A 350 19.15 -15.99 -15.60
CA LYS A 350 18.62 -14.63 -15.77
C LYS A 350 17.11 -14.57 -16.02
N THR A 351 16.51 -15.65 -16.52
CA THR A 351 15.09 -15.72 -16.87
C THR A 351 14.21 -16.26 -15.75
N TYR A 352 14.81 -16.66 -14.62
CA TYR A 352 14.05 -17.13 -13.47
C TYR A 352 13.23 -15.99 -12.90
N VAL A 353 11.93 -16.21 -12.76
CA VAL A 353 11.00 -15.29 -12.10
C VAL A 353 10.98 -15.65 -10.62
N VAL A 354 11.27 -14.68 -9.76
CA VAL A 354 11.33 -14.89 -8.32
C VAL A 354 9.92 -15.17 -7.79
N GLU A 355 9.81 -16.24 -7.00
CA GLU A 355 8.57 -16.58 -6.33
C GLU A 355 8.52 -16.00 -4.91
N ASP A 356 7.32 -15.68 -4.45
CA ASP A 356 7.12 -15.17 -3.10
C ASP A 356 7.56 -16.22 -2.06
N GLY A 357 8.43 -15.81 -1.14
CA GLY A 357 9.06 -16.64 -0.12
C GLY A 357 10.38 -17.28 -0.53
N ASP A 358 10.84 -17.12 -1.78
CA ASP A 358 12.14 -17.67 -2.19
C ASP A 358 13.26 -17.22 -1.24
N ILE A 359 14.14 -18.15 -0.86
CA ILE A 359 15.36 -17.86 -0.11
C ILE A 359 16.50 -17.89 -1.11
N MET A 360 17.12 -16.74 -1.33
CA MET A 360 18.02 -16.52 -2.46
C MET A 360 19.43 -16.12 -2.03
N HIS A 361 20.40 -16.61 -2.79
CA HIS A 361 21.78 -16.18 -2.69
C HIS A 361 22.34 -15.90 -4.10
N PHE A 362 22.70 -14.64 -4.35
CA PHE A 362 23.11 -14.18 -5.68
C PHE A 362 24.62 -14.32 -5.89
N ARG A 363 25.01 -14.87 -7.04
CA ARG A 363 26.39 -14.88 -7.52
C ARG A 363 26.53 -13.84 -8.61
N PHE A 364 27.48 -12.91 -8.43
CA PHE A 364 27.74 -11.82 -9.35
C PHE A 364 29.25 -11.63 -9.53
N ASN A 365 29.64 -11.03 -10.64
CA ASN A 365 31.01 -10.59 -10.87
C ASN A 365 31.16 -9.13 -10.44
N VAL A 366 32.29 -8.80 -9.80
CA VAL A 366 32.64 -7.44 -9.36
C VAL A 366 33.31 -6.66 -10.49
#